data_AF-A0A954R646-F1
#
_entry.id   AF-A0A954R646-F1
#
_cell.length_a   1.000
_cell.length_b   1.000
_cell.length_c   1.000
_cell.angle_alpha   90.00
_cell.angle_beta   90.00
_cell.angle_gamma   90.00
#
_symmetry.space_group_name_H-M   'P 1'
#
loop_
_entity.id
_entity.type
_entity.pdbx_description
1 polymer ?
#
loop_
_entity_poly.entity_id
_entity_poly.type
_entity_poly.pdbx_seq_one_letter_code
_entity_poly.pdbx_strand_id
1 'polypeptide(L)'
;MIIQPVITPAGRLHVEETSDSSTELAVRDAVADELRAAFVESSAAGLSYLASKALRVELPAGFVFWREFAQQLFHQLCGLGEERLAQAAASKSESSADGLAPPNELTLVGLIESAPPMHGLEYLTPDVLRELWTELRRPVLRQAAAHPDGPAAFLRDANPLWNLLGRVTLHLAENKRDAERPFAFLATYTHRVSARAKLQHLPLAEALKQYAGERNREKLQTLLEPIQRAADGSELIRELLVSRRLFQPQAMSIRQAYRFLKDVPAM
;
A
#
# COMPACT_ATOMS: atom_id res chain seq x y z
N MET A 1 -23.89 -13.45 5.33
CA MET A 1 -23.31 -14.73 5.79
C MET A 1 -22.29 -14.52 6.91
N ILE A 2 -22.15 -15.47 7.85
CA ILE A 2 -21.08 -15.45 8.86
C ILE A 2 -20.00 -16.44 8.44
N ILE A 3 -18.81 -15.92 8.19
CA ILE A 3 -17.65 -16.68 7.71
C ILE A 3 -16.42 -16.31 8.51
N GLN A 4 -15.49 -17.25 8.62
CA GLN A 4 -14.19 -17.02 9.24
C GLN A 4 -13.06 -17.67 8.44
N PRO A 5 -11.85 -17.08 8.44
CA PRO A 5 -10.68 -17.74 7.92
C PRO A 5 -10.19 -18.81 8.91
N VAL A 6 -9.67 -19.90 8.38
CA VAL A 6 -9.18 -21.06 9.13
C VAL A 6 -7.79 -21.42 8.64
N ILE A 7 -6.89 -21.71 9.59
CA ILE A 7 -5.55 -22.19 9.30
C ILE A 7 -5.52 -23.70 9.50
N THR A 8 -5.09 -24.43 8.48
CA THR A 8 -4.96 -25.89 8.56
C THR A 8 -3.64 -26.29 9.24
N PRO A 9 -3.53 -27.54 9.74
CA PRO A 9 -2.26 -28.07 10.25
C PRO A 9 -1.12 -28.04 9.22
N ALA A 10 -1.46 -27.98 7.92
CA ALA A 10 -0.51 -27.86 6.82
C ALA A 10 -0.14 -26.39 6.48
N GLY A 11 -0.59 -25.41 7.29
CA GLY A 11 -0.29 -23.99 7.08
C GLY A 11 -1.10 -23.32 5.96
N ARG A 12 -2.10 -23.99 5.38
CA ARG A 12 -2.98 -23.42 4.35
C ARG A 12 -4.17 -22.68 4.93
N LEU A 13 -4.70 -21.72 4.17
CA LEU A 13 -5.86 -20.90 4.53
C LEU A 13 -7.11 -21.35 3.77
N HIS A 14 -8.21 -21.51 4.50
CA HIS A 14 -9.53 -21.71 3.92
C HIS A 14 -10.59 -20.86 4.64
N VAL A 15 -11.81 -20.85 4.10
CA VAL A 15 -12.94 -20.13 4.67
C VAL A 15 -14.01 -21.12 5.08
N GLU A 16 -14.45 -21.04 6.33
CA GLU A 16 -15.53 -21.87 6.86
C GLU A 16 -16.74 -21.03 7.23
N GLU A 17 -17.91 -21.65 7.17
CA GLU A 17 -19.13 -21.10 7.77
C GLU A 17 -19.09 -21.31 9.27
N THR A 18 -19.49 -20.29 10.00
CA THR A 18 -19.63 -20.42 11.45
C THR A 18 -21.01 -19.99 11.88
N SER A 19 -21.59 -20.77 12.79
CA SER A 19 -22.82 -20.42 13.51
C SER A 19 -22.53 -19.63 14.79
N ASP A 20 -21.27 -19.43 15.14
CA ASP A 20 -20.89 -18.70 16.35
C ASP A 20 -21.22 -17.21 16.19
N SER A 21 -22.22 -16.76 16.95
CA SER A 21 -22.68 -15.37 16.99
C SER A 21 -21.67 -14.41 17.63
N SER A 22 -20.51 -14.91 18.05
CA SER A 22 -19.39 -14.13 18.59
C SER A 22 -18.56 -13.43 17.50
N THR A 23 -18.77 -13.76 16.21
CA THR A 23 -18.19 -12.98 15.10
C THR A 23 -19.09 -11.77 14.79
N GLU A 24 -18.67 -10.59 15.27
CA GLU A 24 -19.48 -9.36 15.34
C GLU A 24 -19.93 -8.75 13.99
N LEU A 25 -19.49 -9.27 12.83
CA LEU A 25 -19.80 -8.66 11.54
C LEU A 25 -20.17 -9.70 10.47
N ALA A 26 -21.43 -9.67 10.03
CA ALA A 26 -21.86 -10.44 8.86
C ALA A 26 -21.27 -9.85 7.57
N VAL A 27 -20.73 -10.73 6.71
CA VAL A 27 -20.25 -10.36 5.38
C VAL A 27 -21.42 -10.41 4.40
N ARG A 28 -21.47 -9.46 3.46
CA ARG A 28 -22.45 -9.47 2.36
C ARG A 28 -22.30 -10.75 1.53
N ASP A 29 -23.39 -11.41 1.19
CA ASP A 29 -23.36 -12.76 0.60
C ASP A 29 -22.51 -12.85 -0.67
N ALA A 30 -22.64 -11.89 -1.60
CA ALA A 30 -21.80 -11.84 -2.80
C ALA A 30 -20.29 -11.79 -2.49
N VAL A 31 -19.88 -11.04 -1.47
CA VAL A 31 -18.47 -10.96 -1.06
C VAL A 31 -18.04 -12.24 -0.36
N ALA A 32 -18.92 -12.86 0.43
CA ALA A 32 -18.65 -14.13 1.10
C ALA A 32 -18.43 -15.25 0.07
N ASP A 33 -19.26 -15.30 -0.98
CA ASP A 33 -19.15 -16.29 -2.06
C ASP A 33 -17.85 -16.10 -2.87
N GLU A 34 -17.51 -14.86 -3.22
CA GLU A 34 -16.25 -14.55 -3.90
C GLU A 34 -15.02 -14.89 -3.04
N LEU A 35 -15.07 -14.61 -1.72
CA LEU A 35 -14.01 -14.99 -0.78
C LEU A 35 -13.85 -16.50 -0.71
N ARG A 36 -14.94 -17.25 -0.56
CA ARG A 36 -14.88 -18.73 -0.55
C ARG A 36 -14.30 -19.26 -1.85
N ALA A 37 -14.78 -18.78 -2.99
CA ALA A 37 -14.29 -19.23 -4.29
C ALA A 37 -12.77 -19.01 -4.41
N ALA A 38 -12.28 -17.84 -3.99
CA ALA A 38 -10.85 -17.52 -3.99
C ALA A 38 -10.05 -18.44 -3.04
N PHE A 39 -10.51 -18.68 -1.81
CA PHE A 39 -9.82 -19.55 -0.85
C PHE A 39 -9.96 -21.06 -1.15
N VAL A 40 -10.94 -21.46 -1.97
CA VAL A 40 -11.03 -22.82 -2.55
C VAL A 40 -9.98 -23.01 -3.64
N GLU A 41 -9.71 -21.99 -4.44
CA GLU A 41 -8.64 -22.04 -5.45
C GLU A 41 -7.25 -22.17 -4.80
N SER A 42 -6.92 -21.28 -3.87
CA SER A 42 -5.68 -21.37 -3.07
C SER A 42 -5.64 -20.32 -1.94
N SER A 43 -4.73 -20.50 -0.96
CA SER A 43 -4.41 -19.47 0.02
C SER A 43 -4.00 -18.15 -0.67
N ALA A 44 -3.19 -18.26 -1.75
CA ALA A 44 -2.72 -17.11 -2.51
C ALA A 44 -3.85 -16.34 -3.18
N ALA A 45 -4.79 -17.02 -3.83
CA ALA A 45 -5.94 -16.37 -4.48
C ALA A 45 -6.82 -15.63 -3.47
N GLY A 46 -7.10 -16.24 -2.31
CA GLY A 46 -7.81 -15.59 -1.21
C GLY A 46 -7.10 -14.34 -0.66
N LEU A 47 -5.79 -14.45 -0.40
CA LEU A 47 -4.98 -13.33 0.07
C LEU A 47 -4.87 -12.20 -0.97
N SER A 48 -4.70 -12.54 -2.26
CA SER A 48 -4.74 -11.57 -3.37
C SER A 48 -6.09 -10.85 -3.43
N TYR A 49 -7.21 -11.56 -3.27
CA TYR A 49 -8.55 -10.98 -3.26
C TYR A 49 -8.72 -9.97 -2.11
N LEU A 50 -8.27 -10.34 -0.91
CA LEU A 50 -8.30 -9.46 0.27
C LEU A 50 -7.49 -8.16 0.06
N ALA A 51 -6.33 -8.25 -0.59
CA ALA A 51 -5.49 -7.09 -0.90
C ALA A 51 -5.91 -6.31 -2.15
N SER A 52 -6.91 -6.77 -2.91
CA SER A 52 -7.37 -6.13 -4.16
C SER A 52 -8.84 -5.72 -4.07
N LYS A 53 -9.74 -6.61 -4.47
CA LYS A 53 -11.19 -6.38 -4.55
C LYS A 53 -11.82 -6.13 -3.18
N ALA A 54 -11.40 -6.87 -2.16
CA ALA A 54 -11.90 -6.74 -0.79
C ALA A 54 -11.16 -5.70 0.07
N LEU A 55 -10.27 -4.90 -0.52
CA LEU A 55 -9.40 -3.99 0.22
C LEU A 55 -10.19 -3.02 1.11
N ARG A 56 -11.29 -2.45 0.57
CA ARG A 56 -12.14 -1.46 1.25
C ARG A 56 -13.39 -2.04 1.89
N VAL A 57 -13.56 -3.36 1.84
CA VAL A 57 -14.76 -4.02 2.37
C VAL A 57 -14.62 -4.17 3.88
N GLU A 58 -15.69 -3.91 4.62
CA GLU A 58 -15.74 -4.22 6.05
C GLU A 58 -15.83 -5.73 6.24
N LEU A 59 -14.88 -6.29 6.99
CA LEU A 59 -14.72 -7.73 7.17
C LEU A 59 -14.43 -8.04 8.65
N PRO A 60 -14.75 -9.27 9.12
CA PRO A 60 -14.35 -9.76 10.43
C PRO A 60 -12.85 -9.66 10.70
N ALA A 61 -12.45 -9.60 11.97
CA ALA A 61 -11.06 -9.37 12.40
C ALA A 61 -10.07 -10.36 11.77
N GLY A 62 -10.40 -11.65 11.67
CA GLY A 62 -9.52 -12.64 11.04
C GLY A 62 -9.21 -12.31 9.57
N PHE A 63 -10.20 -11.86 8.79
CA PHE A 63 -9.96 -11.43 7.42
C PHE A 63 -9.20 -10.10 7.34
N VAL A 64 -9.41 -9.20 8.30
CA VAL A 64 -8.63 -7.96 8.40
C VAL A 64 -7.16 -8.28 8.64
N PHE A 65 -6.86 -9.22 9.55
CA PHE A 65 -5.51 -9.70 9.80
C PHE A 65 -4.84 -10.26 8.54
N TRP A 66 -5.51 -11.17 7.82
CA TRP A 66 -4.98 -11.73 6.58
C TRP A 66 -4.85 -10.70 5.45
N ARG A 67 -5.77 -9.73 5.40
CA ARG A 67 -5.64 -8.58 4.51
C ARG A 67 -4.39 -7.77 4.84
N GLU A 68 -4.14 -7.44 6.11
CA GLU A 68 -2.93 -6.72 6.53
C GLU A 68 -1.66 -7.44 6.13
N PHE A 69 -1.61 -8.76 6.32
CA PHE A 69 -0.50 -9.59 5.87
C PHE A 69 -0.28 -9.49 4.35
N ALA A 70 -1.34 -9.65 3.55
CA ALA A 70 -1.26 -9.56 2.10
C ALA A 70 -0.90 -8.15 1.60
N GLN A 71 -1.40 -7.09 2.27
CA GLN A 71 -1.10 -5.69 1.95
C GLN A 71 0.40 -5.38 2.03
N GLN A 72 1.17 -6.07 2.90
CA GLN A 72 2.62 -5.88 3.00
C GLN A 72 3.32 -6.18 1.67
N LEU A 73 2.89 -7.21 0.94
CA LEU A 73 3.45 -7.52 -0.39
C LEU A 73 3.11 -6.41 -1.39
N PHE A 74 1.85 -5.98 -1.43
CA PHE A 74 1.41 -4.91 -2.33
C PHE A 74 2.11 -3.58 -2.01
N HIS A 75 2.41 -3.29 -0.74
CA HIS A 75 3.23 -2.14 -0.36
C HIS A 75 4.64 -2.21 -0.91
N GLN A 76 5.28 -3.38 -0.83
CA GLN A 76 6.61 -3.56 -1.40
C GLN A 76 6.55 -3.41 -2.93
N LEU A 77 5.56 -4.00 -3.60
CA LEU A 77 5.35 -3.86 -5.05
C LEU A 77 5.15 -2.40 -5.47
N CYS A 78 4.33 -1.62 -4.76
CA CYS A 78 4.12 -0.20 -5.05
C CYS A 78 5.38 0.65 -4.76
N GLY A 79 6.25 0.18 -3.86
CA GLY A 79 7.53 0.81 -3.57
C GLY A 79 8.61 0.51 -4.62
N LEU A 80 8.42 -0.53 -5.44
CA LEU A 80 9.26 -0.77 -6.60
C LEU A 80 8.89 0.23 -7.70
N GLY A 81 9.85 1.02 -8.16
CA GLY A 81 9.67 1.82 -9.39
C GLY A 81 9.33 0.91 -10.59
N GLU A 82 8.74 1.48 -11.64
CA GLU A 82 8.18 0.71 -12.77
C GLU A 82 9.19 -0.27 -13.40
N GLU A 83 10.43 0.16 -13.60
CA GLU A 83 11.49 -0.67 -14.18
C GLU A 83 11.83 -1.89 -13.31
N ARG A 84 11.92 -1.70 -12.00
CA ARG A 84 12.22 -2.79 -11.06
C ARG A 84 11.05 -3.73 -10.91
N LEU A 85 9.83 -3.20 -10.91
CA LEU A 85 8.64 -4.03 -10.89
C LEU A 85 8.57 -4.91 -12.14
N ALA A 86 8.91 -4.38 -13.32
CA ALA A 86 9.03 -5.16 -14.55
C ALA A 86 10.14 -6.22 -14.47
N GLN A 87 11.30 -5.89 -13.91
CA GLN A 87 12.40 -6.85 -13.70
C GLN A 87 12.02 -7.97 -12.71
N ALA A 88 11.39 -7.62 -11.59
CA ALA A 88 10.91 -8.57 -10.58
C ALA A 88 9.85 -9.51 -11.18
N ALA A 89 8.92 -8.96 -11.97
CA ALA A 89 7.87 -9.74 -12.63
C ALA A 89 8.42 -10.67 -13.74
N ALA A 90 9.50 -10.26 -14.43
CA ALA A 90 10.17 -11.07 -15.44
C ALA A 90 11.17 -12.09 -14.87
N SER A 91 11.62 -11.91 -13.62
CA SER A 91 12.57 -12.80 -12.97
C SER A 91 11.95 -14.18 -12.72
N LYS A 92 12.65 -15.23 -13.17
CA LYS A 92 12.33 -16.62 -12.80
C LYS A 92 12.90 -17.00 -11.42
N SER A 93 13.71 -16.13 -10.83
CA SER A 93 14.34 -16.36 -9.52
C SER A 93 13.43 -15.84 -8.42
N GLU A 94 13.09 -16.71 -7.48
CA GLU A 94 12.38 -16.38 -6.24
C GLU A 94 13.29 -15.75 -5.18
N SER A 95 14.47 -15.28 -5.58
CA SER A 95 15.41 -14.64 -4.67
C SER A 95 14.80 -13.37 -4.05
N SER A 96 15.08 -13.15 -2.77
CA SER A 96 14.78 -11.91 -2.04
C SER A 96 15.53 -10.67 -2.56
N ALA A 97 16.42 -10.85 -3.54
CA ALA A 97 17.18 -9.77 -4.17
C ALA A 97 16.34 -8.83 -5.05
N ASP A 98 15.09 -9.19 -5.35
CA ASP A 98 14.10 -8.37 -6.07
C ASP A 98 13.44 -7.28 -5.20
N GLY A 99 13.77 -7.23 -3.90
CA GLY A 99 13.17 -6.31 -2.95
C GLY A 99 11.80 -6.76 -2.43
N LEU A 100 11.37 -7.99 -2.74
CA LEU A 100 10.08 -8.58 -2.34
C LEU A 100 10.23 -9.66 -1.26
N ALA A 101 11.14 -9.42 -0.31
CA ALA A 101 11.42 -10.35 0.78
C ALA A 101 10.25 -10.42 1.78
N PRO A 102 9.98 -11.60 2.37
CA PRO A 102 9.03 -11.70 3.47
C PRO A 102 9.43 -10.76 4.62
N PRO A 103 8.48 -10.35 5.48
CA PRO A 103 8.78 -9.56 6.67
C PRO A 103 9.89 -10.20 7.51
N ASN A 104 10.69 -9.36 8.18
CA ASN A 104 11.74 -9.85 9.07
C ASN A 104 11.15 -10.61 10.28
N GLU A 105 11.98 -11.39 10.98
CA GLU A 105 11.57 -12.21 12.12
C GLU A 105 10.75 -11.43 13.15
N LEU A 106 11.24 -10.27 13.59
CA LEU A 106 10.56 -9.45 14.59
C LEU A 106 9.16 -9.01 14.14
N THR A 107 9.01 -8.71 12.84
CA THR A 107 7.71 -8.32 12.28
C THR A 107 6.78 -9.52 12.18
N LEU A 108 7.28 -10.69 11.82
CA LEU A 108 6.49 -11.92 11.78
C LEU A 108 5.99 -12.30 13.17
N VAL A 109 6.87 -12.27 14.19
CA VAL A 109 6.48 -12.51 15.58
C VAL A 109 5.41 -11.51 16.04
N GLY A 110 5.58 -10.22 15.78
CA GLY A 110 4.58 -9.21 16.12
C GLY A 110 3.24 -9.37 15.38
N LEU A 111 3.24 -9.91 14.16
CA LEU A 111 2.00 -10.27 13.47
C LEU A 111 1.30 -11.42 14.19
N ILE A 112 2.03 -12.47 14.57
CA ILE A 112 1.47 -13.63 15.28
C ILE A 112 0.88 -13.20 16.64
N GLU A 113 1.58 -12.35 17.40
CA GLU A 113 1.09 -11.85 18.68
C GLU A 113 -0.15 -10.95 18.56
N SER A 114 -0.33 -10.27 17.43
CA SER A 114 -1.49 -9.40 17.17
C SER A 114 -2.63 -10.11 16.45
N ALA A 115 -2.46 -11.40 16.13
CA ALA A 115 -3.46 -12.19 15.43
C ALA A 115 -4.73 -12.34 16.29
N PRO A 116 -5.92 -12.01 15.77
CA PRO A 116 -7.17 -12.20 16.50
C PRO A 116 -7.45 -13.70 16.68
N PRO A 117 -8.29 -14.09 17.66
CA PRO A 117 -8.74 -15.46 17.80
C PRO A 117 -9.37 -15.97 16.49
N MET A 118 -8.84 -17.07 15.98
CA MET A 118 -9.33 -17.75 14.77
C MET A 118 -9.04 -19.24 14.86
N HIS A 119 -9.80 -20.05 14.12
CA HIS A 119 -9.60 -21.50 14.12
C HIS A 119 -8.24 -21.86 13.50
N GLY A 120 -7.48 -22.71 14.21
CA GLY A 120 -6.14 -23.13 13.78
C GLY A 120 -5.04 -22.11 14.04
N LEU A 121 -5.28 -21.09 14.88
CA LEU A 121 -4.28 -20.08 15.25
C LEU A 121 -3.00 -20.71 15.83
N GLU A 122 -3.09 -21.88 16.47
CA GLU A 122 -1.96 -22.66 16.98
C GLU A 122 -0.98 -23.12 15.90
N TYR A 123 -1.41 -23.17 14.64
CA TYR A 123 -0.56 -23.51 13.49
C TYR A 123 0.13 -22.28 12.89
N LEU A 124 -0.21 -21.07 13.33
CA LEU A 124 0.37 -19.84 12.83
C LEU A 124 1.80 -19.65 13.37
N THR A 125 2.78 -19.91 12.51
CA THR A 125 4.21 -19.76 12.83
C THR A 125 4.90 -18.81 11.85
N PRO A 126 6.10 -18.29 12.18
CA PRO A 126 6.87 -17.46 11.24
C PRO A 126 7.14 -18.19 9.91
N ASP A 127 7.36 -19.50 9.94
CA ASP A 127 7.61 -20.30 8.75
C ASP A 127 6.36 -20.44 7.87
N VAL A 128 5.18 -20.67 8.47
CA VAL A 128 3.91 -20.65 7.74
C VAL A 128 3.68 -19.29 7.06
N LEU A 129 3.97 -18.18 7.75
CA LEU A 129 3.86 -16.85 7.14
C LEU A 129 4.85 -16.65 5.97
N ARG A 130 6.08 -17.18 6.04
CA ARG A 130 7.04 -17.12 4.92
C ARG A 130 6.59 -17.95 3.72
N GLU A 131 6.02 -19.13 3.98
CA GLU A 131 5.49 -20.00 2.94
C GLU A 131 4.30 -19.34 2.25
N LEU A 132 3.33 -18.82 3.02
CA LEU A 132 2.19 -18.06 2.49
C LEU A 132 2.64 -16.81 1.72
N TRP A 133 3.68 -16.10 2.18
CA TRP A 133 4.26 -14.98 1.45
C TRP A 133 4.77 -15.42 0.07
N THR A 134 5.54 -16.51 0.03
CA THR A 134 6.11 -17.04 -1.21
C THR A 134 5.02 -17.55 -2.15
N GLU A 135 4.02 -18.25 -1.60
CA GLU A 135 2.86 -18.74 -2.35
C GLU A 135 2.04 -17.59 -2.95
N LEU A 136 1.83 -16.50 -2.20
CA LEU A 136 1.15 -15.28 -2.67
C LEU A 136 1.95 -14.51 -3.72
N ARG A 137 3.26 -14.34 -3.52
CA ARG A 137 4.12 -13.54 -4.40
C ARG A 137 4.16 -14.09 -5.83
N ARG A 138 4.24 -15.41 -5.99
CA ARG A 138 4.36 -16.07 -7.30
C ARG A 138 3.22 -15.72 -8.28
N PRO A 139 1.93 -15.96 -7.99
CA PRO A 139 0.85 -15.64 -8.90
C PRO A 139 0.70 -14.12 -9.10
N VAL A 140 0.91 -13.30 -8.07
CA VAL A 140 0.83 -11.84 -8.19
C VAL A 140 1.85 -11.30 -9.20
N LEU A 141 3.12 -11.74 -9.12
CA LEU A 141 4.14 -11.33 -10.09
C LEU A 141 3.86 -11.85 -11.51
N ARG A 142 3.36 -13.08 -11.63
CA ARG A 142 2.96 -13.63 -12.95
C ARG A 142 1.83 -12.83 -13.58
N GLN A 143 0.81 -12.47 -12.80
CA GLN A 143 -0.31 -11.65 -13.27
C GLN A 143 0.17 -10.24 -13.64
N ALA A 144 1.06 -9.64 -12.85
CA ALA A 144 1.67 -8.35 -13.15
C ALA A 144 2.49 -8.38 -14.45
N ALA A 145 3.28 -9.43 -14.67
CA ALA A 145 4.05 -9.62 -15.91
C ALA A 145 3.17 -9.84 -17.14
N ALA A 146 2.06 -10.56 -16.99
CA ALA A 146 1.13 -10.88 -18.07
C ALA A 146 0.15 -9.75 -18.41
N HIS A 147 0.15 -8.67 -17.62
CA HIS A 147 -0.79 -7.57 -17.81
C HIS A 147 -0.46 -6.79 -19.09
N PRO A 148 -1.43 -6.56 -20.01
CA PRO A 148 -1.18 -5.94 -21.31
C PRO A 148 -0.51 -4.55 -21.22
N ASP A 149 -0.96 -3.75 -20.24
CA ASP A 149 -0.44 -2.40 -19.98
C ASP A 149 0.72 -2.37 -18.96
N GLY A 150 1.29 -3.54 -18.67
CA GLY A 150 2.42 -3.74 -17.78
C GLY A 150 2.09 -3.82 -16.28
N PRO A 151 3.10 -4.08 -15.43
CA PRO A 151 2.93 -4.35 -14.01
C PRO A 151 2.31 -3.20 -13.19
N ALA A 152 2.60 -1.96 -13.56
CA ALA A 152 2.02 -0.79 -12.91
C ALA A 152 0.50 -0.73 -13.16
N ALA A 153 0.03 -1.09 -14.36
CA ALA A 153 -1.39 -1.15 -14.69
C ALA A 153 -2.12 -2.25 -13.93
N PHE A 154 -1.50 -3.42 -13.77
CA PHE A 154 -2.03 -4.49 -12.93
C PHE A 154 -2.34 -4.01 -11.51
N LEU A 155 -1.44 -3.25 -10.87
CA LEU A 155 -1.68 -2.72 -9.52
C LEU A 155 -2.87 -1.74 -9.49
N ARG A 156 -3.08 -0.95 -10.55
CA ARG A 156 -4.24 -0.05 -10.68
C ARG A 156 -5.54 -0.82 -10.76
N ASP A 157 -5.56 -1.85 -11.58
CA ASP A 157 -6.74 -2.68 -11.83
C ASP A 157 -7.05 -3.55 -10.60
N ALA A 158 -6.02 -4.00 -9.87
CA ALA A 158 -6.18 -4.70 -8.60
C ALA A 158 -6.87 -3.82 -7.54
N ASN A 159 -6.40 -2.59 -7.35
CA ASN A 159 -7.15 -1.57 -6.61
C ASN A 159 -6.60 -0.16 -6.90
N PRO A 160 -7.45 0.83 -7.26
CA PRO A 160 -6.99 2.20 -7.49
C PRO A 160 -6.25 2.85 -6.31
N LEU A 161 -6.48 2.39 -5.07
CA LEU A 161 -5.75 2.87 -3.89
C LEU A 161 -4.25 2.56 -3.94
N TRP A 162 -3.85 1.44 -4.55
CA TRP A 162 -2.44 1.08 -4.69
C TRP A 162 -1.66 2.09 -5.51
N ASN A 163 -2.35 2.69 -6.46
CA ASN A 163 -1.83 3.73 -7.30
C ASN A 163 -1.55 5.05 -6.55
N LEU A 164 -2.16 5.25 -5.37
CA LEU A 164 -2.00 6.45 -4.55
C LEU A 164 -0.84 6.32 -3.54
N LEU A 165 -0.33 5.10 -3.30
CA LEU A 165 0.92 4.90 -2.57
C LEU A 165 2.09 5.48 -3.36
N GLY A 166 3.09 6.01 -2.65
CA GLY A 166 4.27 6.57 -3.30
C GLY A 166 4.05 7.94 -3.94
N ARG A 167 2.82 8.50 -3.88
CA ARG A 167 2.53 9.81 -4.46
C ARG A 167 2.84 10.94 -3.49
N VAL A 168 3.39 12.01 -4.06
CA VAL A 168 3.48 13.31 -3.40
C VAL A 168 2.22 14.10 -3.74
N THR A 169 1.52 14.57 -2.70
CA THR A 169 0.34 15.43 -2.84
C THR A 169 0.70 16.85 -2.42
N LEU A 170 0.46 17.82 -3.30
CA LEU A 170 0.63 19.24 -3.03
C LEU A 170 -0.71 19.81 -2.60
N HIS A 171 -0.83 20.15 -1.32
CA HIS A 171 -2.04 20.73 -0.75
C HIS A 171 -1.98 22.24 -0.84
N LEU A 172 -3.09 22.85 -1.26
CA LEU A 172 -3.32 24.29 -1.19
C LEU A 172 -4.70 24.50 -0.55
N ALA A 173 -4.76 25.19 0.58
CA ALA A 173 -5.98 25.43 1.34
C ALA A 173 -6.09 26.91 1.74
N GLU A 174 -7.32 27.39 1.94
CA GLU A 174 -7.55 28.76 2.44
C GLU A 174 -7.06 28.89 3.90
N ASN A 175 -6.34 29.97 4.18
CA ASN A 175 -5.86 30.37 5.49
C ASN A 175 -6.48 31.72 5.89
N LYS A 176 -7.61 31.67 6.58
CA LYS A 176 -8.35 32.87 7.03
C LYS A 176 -7.62 33.70 8.11
N ARG A 177 -6.49 33.22 8.62
CA ARG A 177 -5.73 33.87 9.69
C ARG A 177 -4.75 34.94 9.18
N ASP A 178 -4.45 34.95 7.89
CA ASP A 178 -3.48 35.86 7.29
C ASP A 178 -4.06 36.45 6.00
N ALA A 179 -4.39 37.75 6.02
CA ALA A 179 -4.99 38.44 4.88
C ALA A 179 -3.99 38.69 3.73
N GLU A 180 -2.71 38.85 4.04
CA GLU A 180 -1.65 39.07 3.05
C GLU A 180 -1.21 37.74 2.40
N ARG A 181 -1.34 36.64 3.14
CA ARG A 181 -1.06 35.27 2.67
C ARG A 181 -2.21 34.32 2.98
N PRO A 182 -3.34 34.47 2.27
CA PRO A 182 -4.59 33.78 2.60
C PRO A 182 -4.61 32.31 2.16
N PHE A 183 -3.47 31.72 1.81
CA PHE A 183 -3.38 30.31 1.44
C PHE A 183 -2.29 29.60 2.24
N ALA A 184 -2.58 28.40 2.71
CA ALA A 184 -1.62 27.47 3.27
C ALA A 184 -1.25 26.42 2.22
N PHE A 185 0.04 26.16 2.06
CA PHE A 185 0.56 25.14 1.18
C PHE A 185 1.42 24.13 1.96
N LEU A 186 1.27 22.85 1.64
CA LEU A 186 2.06 21.77 2.20
C LEU A 186 2.20 20.62 1.19
N ALA A 187 3.38 20.02 1.11
CA ALA A 187 3.58 18.75 0.43
C ALA A 187 3.50 17.58 1.42
N THR A 188 2.69 16.57 1.11
CA THR A 188 2.64 15.30 1.85
C THR A 188 2.98 14.14 0.95
N TYR A 189 3.42 13.04 1.55
CA TYR A 189 3.72 11.79 0.87
C TYR A 189 2.84 10.68 1.42
N THR A 190 2.24 9.88 0.53
CA THR A 190 1.42 8.74 0.92
C THR A 190 2.31 7.52 1.11
N HIS A 191 2.62 7.19 2.36
CA HIS A 191 3.64 6.18 2.68
C HIS A 191 3.07 4.80 3.04
N ARG A 192 1.77 4.71 3.35
CA ARG A 192 1.14 3.46 3.79
C ARG A 192 -0.36 3.43 3.51
N VAL A 193 -0.90 2.26 3.19
CA VAL A 193 -2.34 1.96 3.29
C VAL A 193 -2.55 1.19 4.60
N SER A 194 -3.51 1.62 5.41
CA SER A 194 -3.82 0.92 6.66
C SER A 194 -4.59 -0.38 6.42
N ALA A 195 -4.70 -1.18 7.47
CA ALA A 195 -5.58 -2.36 7.57
C ALA A 195 -7.01 -2.16 7.07
N ARG A 196 -7.53 -0.93 7.23
CA ARG A 196 -8.88 -0.51 6.84
C ARG A 196 -8.88 0.29 5.54
N ALA A 197 -7.87 0.10 4.70
CA ALA A 197 -7.68 0.75 3.41
C ALA A 197 -7.70 2.28 3.46
N LYS A 198 -7.23 2.87 4.57
CA LYS A 198 -7.05 4.33 4.68
C LYS A 198 -5.61 4.70 4.30
N LEU A 199 -5.47 5.66 3.41
CA LEU A 199 -4.18 6.24 3.06
C LEU A 199 -3.62 7.01 4.25
N GLN A 200 -2.37 6.75 4.59
CA GLN A 200 -1.63 7.49 5.60
C GLN A 200 -0.66 8.44 4.92
N HIS A 201 -0.86 9.72 5.19
CA HIS A 201 -0.04 10.80 4.66
C HIS A 201 0.93 11.28 5.74
N LEU A 202 2.19 11.45 5.34
CA LEU A 202 3.22 12.03 6.17
C LEU A 202 3.69 13.35 5.53
N PRO A 203 3.99 14.41 6.31
CA PRO A 203 4.64 15.58 5.76
C PRO A 203 5.92 15.18 5.01
N LEU A 204 6.14 15.77 3.83
CA LEU A 204 7.23 15.36 2.96
C LEU A 204 8.62 15.48 3.63
N ALA A 205 8.82 16.46 4.51
CA ALA A 205 10.03 16.57 5.33
C ALA A 205 10.28 15.35 6.23
N GLU A 206 9.23 14.83 6.89
CA GLU A 206 9.35 13.68 7.78
C GLU A 206 9.64 12.41 6.97
N ALA A 207 9.04 12.26 5.79
CA ALA A 207 9.36 11.16 4.87
C ALA A 207 10.84 11.17 4.47
N LEU A 208 11.41 12.35 4.16
CA LEU A 208 12.83 12.48 3.86
C LEU A 208 13.73 12.13 5.04
N LYS A 209 13.39 12.58 6.26
CA LYS A 209 14.16 12.25 7.46
C LYS A 209 14.18 10.74 7.72
N GLN A 210 13.03 10.09 7.59
CA GLN A 210 12.91 8.65 7.79
C GLN A 210 13.80 7.87 6.80
N TYR A 211 13.68 8.15 5.50
CA TYR A 211 14.46 7.42 4.50
C TYR A 211 15.96 7.77 4.51
N ALA A 212 16.32 9.00 4.87
CA ALA A 212 17.71 9.37 5.09
C ALA A 212 18.31 8.67 6.32
N GLY A 213 17.55 8.55 7.42
CA GLY A 213 17.97 7.85 8.64
C GLY A 213 18.17 6.35 8.44
N GLU A 214 17.32 5.72 7.63
CA GLU A 214 17.43 4.30 7.24
C GLU A 214 18.54 4.04 6.19
N ARG A 215 19.29 5.07 5.76
CA ARG A 215 20.26 5.02 4.64
C ARG A 215 19.69 4.41 3.36
N ASN A 216 18.37 4.52 3.18
CA ASN A 216 17.67 3.91 2.08
C ASN A 216 17.66 4.84 0.86
N ARG A 217 18.84 4.94 0.22
CA ARG A 217 19.09 5.84 -0.92
C ARG A 217 18.13 5.60 -2.09
N GLU A 218 17.66 4.37 -2.23
CA GLU A 218 16.74 3.95 -3.29
C GLU A 218 15.33 4.47 -3.04
N LYS A 219 14.77 4.28 -1.84
CA LYS A 219 13.46 4.84 -1.48
C LYS A 219 13.45 6.37 -1.54
N LEU A 220 14.58 7.01 -1.22
CA LEU A 220 14.73 8.46 -1.35
C LEU A 220 14.64 8.91 -2.82
N GLN A 221 15.24 8.16 -3.73
CA GLN A 221 15.18 8.46 -5.16
C GLN A 221 13.75 8.32 -5.69
N THR A 222 13.06 7.22 -5.37
CA THR A 222 11.64 7.02 -5.74
C THR A 222 10.75 8.11 -5.15
N LEU A 223 11.01 8.57 -3.92
CA LEU A 223 10.26 9.66 -3.29
C LEU A 223 10.44 11.00 -4.02
N LEU A 224 11.65 11.28 -4.53
CA LEU A 224 11.99 12.55 -5.15
C LEU A 224 11.68 12.61 -6.65
N GLU A 225 11.57 11.46 -7.32
CA GLU A 225 11.30 11.40 -8.76
C GLU A 225 10.02 12.16 -9.17
N PRO A 226 8.85 11.99 -8.50
CA PRO A 226 7.64 12.75 -8.85
C PRO A 226 7.82 14.26 -8.68
N ILE A 227 8.62 14.67 -7.69
CA ILE A 227 8.87 16.10 -7.41
C ILE A 227 9.78 16.70 -8.47
N GLN A 228 10.80 15.96 -8.91
CA GLN A 228 11.69 16.39 -9.98
C GLN A 228 10.92 16.58 -11.28
N ARG A 229 10.05 15.62 -11.61
CA ARG A 229 9.16 15.71 -12.78
C ARG A 229 8.23 16.92 -12.72
N ALA A 230 7.60 17.17 -11.57
CA ALA A 230 6.77 18.36 -11.37
C ALA A 230 7.57 19.67 -11.46
N ALA A 231 8.83 19.68 -11.01
CA ALA A 231 9.73 20.83 -11.15
C ALA A 231 10.15 21.10 -12.61
N ASP A 232 10.12 20.09 -13.48
CA ASP A 232 10.33 20.26 -14.93
C ASP A 232 9.15 20.97 -15.60
N GLY A 233 7.93 20.74 -15.12
CA GLY A 233 6.71 21.40 -15.61
C GLY A 233 6.35 22.74 -14.93
N SER A 234 6.85 22.99 -13.71
CA SER A 234 6.52 24.19 -12.92
C SER A 234 7.78 24.90 -12.39
N GLU A 235 7.97 26.14 -12.82
CA GLU A 235 9.02 27.01 -12.29
C GLU A 235 8.83 27.27 -10.79
N LEU A 236 7.58 27.42 -10.33
CA LEU A 236 7.28 27.61 -8.90
C LEU A 236 7.73 26.39 -8.08
N ILE A 237 7.43 25.17 -8.52
CA ILE A 237 7.88 23.96 -7.79
C ILE A 237 9.40 23.84 -7.82
N ARG A 238 10.05 24.20 -8.93
CA ARG A 238 11.51 24.26 -9.01
C ARG A 238 12.10 25.25 -8.01
N GLU A 239 11.57 26.47 -7.94
CA GLU A 239 11.96 27.49 -6.95
C GLU A 239 11.80 26.95 -5.51
N LEU A 240 10.66 26.32 -5.20
CA LEU A 240 10.36 25.77 -3.88
C LEU A 240 11.25 24.57 -3.52
N LEU A 241 11.61 23.74 -4.50
CA LEU A 241 12.52 22.61 -4.34
C LEU A 241 13.94 23.09 -4.04
N VAL A 242 14.48 24.00 -4.86
CA VAL A 242 15.84 24.54 -4.71
C VAL A 242 15.99 25.29 -3.39
N SER A 243 14.99 26.10 -3.02
CA SER A 243 14.97 26.83 -1.74
C SER A 243 14.64 25.95 -0.53
N ARG A 244 14.36 24.66 -0.73
CA ARG A 244 13.91 23.70 0.30
C ARG A 244 12.59 24.06 0.99
N ARG A 245 11.89 25.08 0.53
CA ARG A 245 10.58 25.51 1.06
C ARG A 245 9.47 24.50 0.80
N LEU A 246 9.63 23.63 -0.21
CA LEU A 246 8.71 22.54 -0.51
C LEU A 246 8.52 21.58 0.69
N PHE A 247 9.53 21.47 1.55
CA PHE A 247 9.54 20.54 2.69
C PHE A 247 8.93 21.14 3.96
N GLN A 248 8.42 22.36 3.93
CA GLN A 248 7.84 23.03 5.10
C GLN A 248 6.43 23.56 4.78
N PRO A 249 5.50 23.54 5.74
CA PRO A 249 4.26 24.28 5.60
C PRO A 249 4.55 25.76 5.35
N GLN A 250 3.89 26.36 4.35
CA GLN A 250 4.12 27.77 4.01
C GLN A 250 2.81 28.52 3.77
N ALA A 251 2.79 29.79 4.15
CA ALA A 251 1.74 30.72 3.76
C ALA A 251 2.08 31.30 2.38
N MET A 252 1.14 31.22 1.44
CA MET A 252 1.25 31.72 0.07
C MET A 252 0.37 32.95 -0.13
N SER A 253 0.87 33.92 -0.89
CA SER A 253 0.05 35.03 -1.38
C SER A 253 -0.87 34.57 -2.51
N ILE A 254 -1.88 35.40 -2.83
CA ILE A 254 -2.80 35.17 -3.95
C ILE A 254 -2.03 34.94 -5.26
N ARG A 255 -0.95 35.72 -5.51
CA ARG A 255 -0.14 35.60 -6.72
C ARG A 255 0.58 34.25 -6.80
N GLN A 256 1.10 33.75 -5.68
CA GLN A 256 1.77 32.45 -5.63
C GLN A 256 0.78 31.30 -5.81
N ALA A 257 -0.37 31.35 -5.13
CA ALA A 257 -1.45 30.39 -5.28
C ALA A 257 -1.97 30.35 -6.72
N TYR A 258 -2.13 31.51 -7.36
CA TYR A 258 -2.53 31.61 -8.76
C TYR A 258 -1.50 31.00 -9.71
N ARG A 259 -0.19 31.28 -9.54
CA ARG A 259 0.88 30.61 -10.31
C ARG A 259 0.80 29.10 -10.15
N PHE A 260 0.72 28.61 -8.90
CA PHE A 260 0.61 27.18 -8.60
C PHE A 260 -0.56 26.53 -9.35
N LEU A 261 -1.77 27.09 -9.24
CA LEU A 261 -2.96 26.54 -9.90
C LEU A 261 -2.86 26.54 -11.42
N LYS A 262 -2.15 27.51 -11.99
CA LYS A 262 -1.92 27.59 -13.44
C LYS A 262 -0.93 26.53 -13.94
N ASP A 263 0.02 26.15 -13.09
CA ASP A 263 1.03 25.13 -13.39
C ASP A 263 0.50 23.70 -13.18
N VAL A 264 -0.61 23.50 -12.46
CA VAL A 264 -1.19 22.16 -12.18
C VAL A 264 -1.34 21.29 -13.43
N PRO A 265 -1.83 21.78 -14.58
CA PRO A 265 -1.95 20.94 -15.79
C PRO A 265 -0.62 20.55 -16.43
N ALA A 266 0.49 21.24 -16.09
CA ALA A 266 1.82 21.00 -16.62
C ALA A 266 2.69 20.10 -15.71
N MET A 267 2.20 19.79 -14.50
CA MET A 267 2.85 18.90 -13.50
C MET A 267 2.27 17.50 -13.56
#